data_AF-A0AAW0WAS1-F1
#
_entry.id   AF-A0AAW0WAS1-F1
#
_cell.length_a   1.000
_cell.length_b   1.000
_cell.length_c   1.000
_cell.angle_alpha   90.00
_cell.angle_beta   90.00
_cell.angle_gamma   90.00
#
_symmetry.space_group_name_H-M   'P 1'
#
loop_
_entity.id
_entity.type
_entity.pdbx_description
1 polymer ?
#
loop_
_entity_poly.entity_id
_entity_poly.type
_entity_poly.pdbx_seq_one_letter_code
_entity_poly.pdbx_strand_id
1 'polypeptide(L)'
;MPTNSSATLLCAQCKKFFTYMDSVVMCDGACKRWYHTKCAKIPETKYRVIQDKDENRTLGLKCVWTCKDCRDRPEMGRDPEFESYVREKLGKLGQVLEYLVTKIQDIENRQKSQEVEFNKLWQQQQTAVTIQGTTVPSPRTTHIFQD
;
A
#
# COMPACT_ATOMS: atom_id res chain seq x y z
N MET A 1 13.66 6.09 4.01
CA MET A 1 12.63 5.03 3.92
C MET A 1 12.93 4.00 5.00
N PRO A 2 11.96 3.55 5.82
CA PRO A 2 12.25 2.53 6.83
C PRO A 2 12.45 1.18 6.14
N THR A 3 13.69 0.70 6.15
CA THR A 3 14.12 -0.58 5.58
C THR A 3 13.89 -1.73 6.57
N ASN A 4 13.19 -2.77 6.10
CA ASN A 4 13.26 -4.18 6.48
C ASN A 4 13.66 -4.56 7.92
N SER A 5 12.64 -4.70 8.77
CA SER A 5 12.56 -5.74 9.81
C SER A 5 11.16 -5.72 10.42
N SER A 6 10.22 -6.53 9.89
CA SER A 6 8.86 -6.69 10.45
C SER A 6 8.20 -5.40 10.94
N ALA A 7 8.37 -4.30 10.18
CA ALA A 7 7.92 -2.98 10.56
C ALA A 7 6.40 -3.05 10.64
N THR A 8 5.89 -3.07 11.87
CA THR A 8 4.47 -3.31 12.12
C THR A 8 3.67 -2.20 11.46
N LEU A 9 2.92 -2.51 10.40
CA LEU A 9 2.06 -1.58 9.66
C LEU A 9 0.80 -1.16 10.43
N LEU A 10 0.69 -1.58 11.68
CA LEU A 10 -0.49 -1.45 12.53
C LEU A 10 -0.15 -0.64 13.78
N CYS A 11 -1.06 0.24 14.16
CA CYS A 11 -0.98 0.94 15.43
C CYS A 11 -1.20 -0.03 16.59
N ALA A 12 -0.26 -0.08 17.54
CA ALA A 12 -0.37 -0.99 18.68
C ALA A 12 -1.50 -0.64 19.65
N GLN A 13 -2.01 0.60 19.64
CA GLN A 13 -3.15 1.02 20.46
C GLN A 13 -4.49 0.68 19.83
N CYS A 14 -4.75 1.14 18.60
CA CYS A 14 -6.07 1.01 17.96
C CYS A 14 -6.18 -0.19 17.02
N LYS A 15 -5.07 -0.90 16.77
CA LYS A 15 -4.97 -2.08 15.90
C LYS A 15 -5.38 -1.82 14.44
N LYS A 16 -5.41 -0.55 14.00
CA LYS A 16 -5.68 -0.16 12.60
C LYS A 16 -4.40 0.03 11.82
N PHE A 17 -4.47 -0.17 10.50
CA PHE A 17 -3.34 0.05 9.59
C PHE A 17 -3.00 1.53 9.50
N PHE A 18 -1.72 1.82 9.27
CA PHE A 18 -1.28 3.16 8.90
C PHE A 18 -1.61 3.45 7.44
N THR A 19 -2.02 4.67 7.19
CA THR A 19 -2.13 5.26 5.85
C THR A 19 -0.97 6.22 5.62
N TYR A 20 -0.73 6.61 4.37
CA TYR A 20 0.32 7.58 4.04
C TYR A 20 0.11 8.97 4.68
N MET A 21 -1.13 9.27 5.10
CA MET A 21 -1.50 10.52 5.77
C MET A 21 -1.31 10.47 7.29
N ASP A 22 -0.97 9.31 7.85
CA ASP A 22 -0.87 9.16 9.29
C ASP A 22 0.48 9.64 9.83
N SER A 23 0.42 10.56 10.79
CA SER A 23 1.55 10.85 11.68
C SER A 23 1.75 9.69 12.66
N VAL A 24 2.95 9.10 12.67
CA VAL A 24 3.26 7.90 13.45
C VAL A 24 4.54 8.07 14.27
N VAL A 25 4.55 7.46 15.45
CA VAL A 25 5.69 7.45 16.36
C VAL A 25 6.02 6.02 16.75
N MET A 26 7.31 5.71 16.85
CA MET A 26 7.80 4.43 17.35
C MET A 26 8.13 4.55 18.84
N CYS A 27 7.75 3.57 19.64
CA CYS A 27 8.18 3.48 21.03
C CYS A 27 9.67 3.12 21.12
N ASP A 28 10.46 3.96 21.79
CA ASP A 28 11.89 3.72 22.06
C ASP A 28 12.14 2.71 23.18
N GLY A 29 11.08 2.27 23.89
CA GLY A 29 11.15 1.23 24.92
C GLY A 29 11.38 -0.18 24.35
N ALA A 30 11.23 -1.19 25.20
CA ALA A 30 11.48 -2.59 24.84
C ALA A 30 10.50 -3.14 23.79
N CYS A 31 9.28 -2.57 23.68
CA CYS A 31 8.26 -3.12 22.78
C CYS A 31 8.51 -2.80 21.30
N LYS A 32 9.22 -1.71 20.99
CA LYS A 32 9.53 -1.24 19.62
C LYS A 32 8.31 -1.14 18.67
N ARG A 33 7.11 -0.91 19.21
CA ARG A 33 5.86 -0.84 18.43
C ARG A 33 5.59 0.57 17.90
N TRP A 34 4.83 0.63 16.80
CA TRP A 34 4.37 1.88 16.19
C TRP A 34 2.98 2.29 16.68
N TYR A 35 2.75 3.59 16.76
CA TYR A 35 1.51 4.20 17.21
C TYR A 35 1.17 5.40 16.33
N HIS A 36 -0.11 5.63 16.04
CA HIS A 36 -0.56 6.96 15.58
C HIS A 36 -0.23 7.98 16.67
N THR A 37 0.26 9.17 16.30
CA THR A 37 0.53 10.25 17.27
C THR A 37 -0.71 10.61 18.09
N LYS A 38 -1.88 10.60 17.44
CA LYS A 38 -3.20 10.78 18.07
C LYS A 38 -3.49 9.69 19.12
N CYS A 39 -3.22 8.42 18.81
CA CYS A 39 -3.39 7.31 19.75
C CYS A 39 -2.38 7.38 20.90
N ALA A 40 -1.16 7.82 20.62
CA ALA A 40 -0.12 8.08 21.61
C ALA A 40 -0.35 9.37 22.42
N LYS A 41 -1.37 10.17 22.06
CA LYS A 41 -1.70 11.47 22.65
C LYS A 41 -0.50 12.44 22.65
N ILE A 42 0.29 12.43 21.58
CA ILE A 42 1.41 13.35 21.39
C ILE A 42 0.89 14.59 20.64
N PRO A 43 0.96 15.79 21.24
CA PRO A 43 0.64 17.03 20.54
C PRO A 43 1.61 17.26 19.36
N GLU A 44 1.12 17.90 18.30
CA GLU A 44 1.88 18.14 17.07
C GLU A 44 3.23 18.83 17.33
N THR A 45 3.26 19.80 18.24
CA THR A 45 4.50 20.51 18.62
C THR A 45 5.57 19.58 19.18
N LYS A 46 5.18 18.61 20.03
CA LYS A 46 6.10 17.60 20.56
C LYS A 46 6.50 16.58 19.51
N TYR A 47 5.56 16.21 18.64
CA TYR A 47 5.82 15.28 17.56
C TYR A 47 6.89 15.80 16.60
N ARG A 48 6.80 17.07 16.18
CA ARG A 48 7.81 17.72 15.33
C ARG A 48 9.21 17.64 15.95
N VAL A 49 9.32 18.01 17.22
CA VAL A 49 10.59 17.91 17.96
C VAL A 49 11.12 16.47 18.00
N ILE A 50 10.25 15.45 18.13
CA ILE A 50 10.69 14.05 18.11
C ILE A 50 11.14 13.61 16.69
N GLN A 51 10.53 14.17 15.64
CA GLN A 51 10.87 13.84 14.25
C GLN A 51 12.15 14.49 13.74
N ASP A 52 12.52 15.66 14.24
CA ASP A 52 13.69 16.44 13.80
C ASP A 52 15.02 15.83 14.29
N LYS A 53 15.30 14.60 13.85
CA LYS A 53 16.45 13.80 14.28
C LYS A 53 17.79 14.45 13.96
N ASP A 54 17.88 15.16 12.84
CA ASP A 54 19.13 15.78 12.38
C ASP A 54 19.48 17.03 13.21
N GLU A 55 18.49 17.87 13.51
CA GLU A 55 18.66 19.03 14.39
C GLU A 55 18.94 18.58 15.83
N ASN A 56 18.17 17.62 16.33
CA ASN A 56 18.39 17.04 17.65
C ASN A 56 19.80 16.45 17.79
N ARG A 57 20.28 15.73 16.77
CA ARG A 57 21.63 15.18 16.75
C ARG A 57 22.69 16.28 16.79
N THR A 58 22.50 17.36 16.03
CA THR A 58 23.41 18.52 16.00
C THR A 58 23.49 19.21 17.35
N LEU A 59 22.36 19.26 18.08
CA LEU A 59 22.25 19.85 19.41
C LEU A 59 22.60 18.87 20.55
N GLY A 60 22.98 17.62 20.25
CA GLY A 60 23.23 16.59 21.25
C GLY A 60 21.99 16.16 22.04
N LEU A 61 20.79 16.52 21.56
CA LEU A 61 19.52 16.18 22.20
C LEU A 61 19.07 14.78 21.78
N LYS A 62 18.65 13.98 22.75
CA LYS A 62 18.05 12.66 22.52
C LYS A 62 16.56 12.71 22.83
N CYS A 63 15.77 13.20 21.88
CA CYS A 63 14.31 13.23 22.00
C CYS A 63 13.74 11.82 21.75
N VAL A 64 13.35 11.14 22.83
CA VAL A 64 12.75 9.80 22.79
C VAL A 64 11.31 9.82 23.27
N TRP A 65 10.51 8.88 22.77
CA TRP A 65 9.16 8.64 23.28
C TRP A 65 8.96 7.16 23.62
N THR A 66 8.36 6.91 24.78
CA THR A 66 8.00 5.57 25.22
C THR A 66 6.50 5.47 25.47
N CYS A 67 5.87 4.39 25.02
CA CYS A 67 4.47 4.13 25.32
C CYS A 67 4.25 3.91 26.83
N LYS A 68 3.00 4.01 27.26
CA LYS A 68 2.62 3.83 28.67
C LYS A 68 3.12 2.49 29.22
N ASP A 69 2.92 1.41 28.49
CA ASP A 69 3.30 0.07 28.96
C ASP A 69 4.81 -0.07 29.18
N CYS A 70 5.64 0.46 28.27
CA CYS A 70 7.10 0.44 28.45
C CYS A 70 7.59 1.40 29.55
N ARG A 71 6.85 2.48 29.82
CA ARG A 71 7.17 3.37 30.95
C ARG A 71 6.82 2.71 32.28
N ASP A 72 5.68 2.04 32.35
CA ASP A 72 5.17 1.42 33.57
C ASP A 72 5.85 0.06 33.83
N ARG A 73 6.27 -0.66 32.78
CA ARG A 73 6.91 -1.99 32.82
C ARG A 73 8.03 -2.10 31.76
N PRO A 74 9.23 -1.58 32.04
CA PRO A 74 10.32 -1.50 31.06
C PRO A 74 10.89 -2.87 30.63
N GLU A 75 10.71 -3.91 31.44
CA GLU A 75 11.20 -5.28 31.16
C GLU A 75 10.24 -6.11 30.30
N MET A 76 8.95 -5.74 30.22
CA MET A 76 8.00 -6.43 29.36
C MET A 76 8.21 -5.97 27.91
N GLY A 77 8.98 -6.78 27.17
CA GLY A 77 9.32 -6.55 25.77
C GLY A 77 8.20 -6.87 24.78
N ARG A 78 8.49 -7.78 23.85
CA ARG A 78 7.56 -8.19 22.78
C ARG A 78 6.28 -8.79 23.36
N ASP A 79 5.14 -8.48 22.74
CA ASP A 79 3.81 -8.98 23.09
C ASP A 79 3.42 -10.02 22.05
N PRO A 80 3.45 -11.32 22.41
CA PRO A 80 3.18 -12.40 21.47
C PRO A 80 1.78 -12.34 20.87
N GLU A 81 0.78 -11.86 21.63
CA GLU A 81 -0.59 -11.75 21.13
C GLU A 81 -0.68 -10.68 20.05
N PHE A 82 -0.04 -9.53 20.27
CA PHE A 82 0.01 -8.49 19.26
C PHE A 82 0.77 -8.94 18.00
N GLU A 83 1.89 -9.63 18.15
CA GLU A 83 2.64 -10.16 17.00
C GLU A 83 1.84 -11.21 16.21
N SER A 84 1.12 -12.09 16.90
CA SER A 84 0.22 -13.06 16.29
C SER A 84 -0.90 -12.37 15.50
N TYR A 85 -1.53 -11.35 16.10
CA TYR A 85 -2.56 -10.55 15.44
C TYR A 85 -2.04 -9.87 14.16
N VAL A 86 -0.85 -9.26 14.23
CA VAL A 86 -0.22 -8.62 13.06
C VAL A 86 0.01 -9.65 11.95
N ARG A 87 0.55 -10.83 12.30
CA ARG A 87 0.81 -11.91 11.34
C ARG A 87 -0.48 -12.39 10.67
N GLU A 88 -1.55 -12.59 11.44
CA GLU A 88 -2.85 -13.01 10.89
C GLU A 88 -3.42 -11.96 9.91
N LYS A 89 -3.37 -10.67 10.28
CA LYS A 89 -3.85 -9.59 9.42
C LYS A 89 -3.03 -9.46 8.13
N LEU A 90 -1.71 -9.59 8.21
CA LEU A 90 -0.84 -9.58 7.04
C LEU A 90 -1.09 -10.80 6.14
N GLY A 91 -1.33 -11.98 6.71
CA GLY A 91 -1.68 -13.18 5.94
C GLY A 91 -2.97 -13.00 5.14
N LYS A 92 -4.01 -12.44 5.77
CA LYS A 92 -5.28 -12.12 5.07
C LYS A 92 -5.09 -11.11 3.95
N LEU A 93 -4.25 -10.10 4.16
CA LEU A 93 -3.93 -9.13 3.11
C LEU A 93 -3.19 -9.78 1.94
N GLY A 94 -2.24 -10.68 2.21
CA GLY A 94 -1.56 -11.46 1.19
C GLY A 94 -2.52 -12.26 0.30
N GLN A 95 -3.48 -12.96 0.91
CA GLN A 95 -4.50 -13.73 0.17
C GLN A 95 -5.36 -12.83 -0.73
N VAL A 96 -5.75 -11.65 -0.25
CA VAL A 96 -6.50 -10.68 -1.07
C VAL A 96 -5.67 -10.17 -2.23
N LEU A 97 -4.39 -9.87 -2.02
CA LEU A 97 -3.49 -9.43 -3.08
C LEU A 97 -3.30 -10.50 -4.16
N GLU A 98 -3.08 -11.76 -3.77
CA GLU A 98 -2.99 -12.90 -4.70
C GLU A 98 -4.27 -13.07 -5.52
N TYR A 99 -5.43 -12.96 -4.87
CA TYR A 99 -6.72 -12.99 -5.55
C TYR A 99 -6.86 -11.86 -6.58
N LEU A 100 -6.52 -10.62 -6.19
CA LEU A 100 -6.61 -9.45 -7.08
C LEU A 100 -5.66 -9.57 -8.28
N VAL A 101 -4.42 -10.02 -8.06
CA VAL A 101 -3.45 -10.26 -9.14
C VAL A 101 -4.00 -11.29 -10.13
N THR A 102 -4.57 -12.39 -9.63
CA THR A 102 -5.20 -13.42 -10.46
C THR A 102 -6.34 -12.83 -11.29
N LYS A 103 -7.20 -12.01 -10.67
CA LYS A 103 -8.34 -11.39 -11.37
C LYS A 103 -7.93 -10.35 -12.41
N ILE A 104 -6.87 -9.59 -12.15
CA ILE A 104 -6.31 -8.66 -13.14
C ILE A 104 -5.79 -9.47 -14.34
N GLN A 105 -5.04 -10.54 -14.09
CA GLN A 105 -4.52 -11.38 -15.18
C GLN A 105 -5.64 -12.03 -16.02
N ASP A 106 -6.71 -12.49 -15.37
CA ASP A 106 -7.90 -13.02 -16.05
C ASP A 106 -8.56 -11.97 -16.96
N ILE A 107 -8.65 -10.72 -16.50
CA ILE A 107 -9.21 -9.61 -17.28
C ILE A 107 -8.33 -9.31 -18.49
N GLU A 108 -7.02 -9.18 -18.30
CA GLU A 108 -6.07 -8.93 -19.38
C GLU A 108 -6.12 -10.03 -20.45
N ASN A 109 -6.21 -11.30 -20.02
CA ASN A 109 -6.30 -12.42 -20.95
C ASN A 109 -7.60 -12.40 -21.75
N ARG A 110 -8.74 -12.04 -21.12
CA ARG A 110 -10.01 -11.88 -21.84
C ARG A 110 -9.95 -10.74 -22.86
N GLN A 111 -9.35 -9.61 -22.51
CA GLN A 111 -9.19 -8.47 -23.41
C GLN A 111 -8.33 -8.83 -24.63
N LYS A 112 -7.20 -9.52 -24.43
CA LYS A 112 -6.34 -10.00 -25.52
C LYS A 112 -7.09 -10.96 -26.45
N SER A 113 -7.87 -11.89 -25.90
CA SER A 113 -8.67 -12.82 -26.72
C SER A 113 -9.74 -12.10 -27.55
N GLN A 114 -10.43 -11.11 -26.96
CA GLN A 114 -11.42 -10.30 -27.69
C GLN A 114 -10.78 -9.49 -28.83
N GLU A 115 -9.59 -8.94 -28.62
CA GLU A 115 -8.84 -8.22 -29.66
C GLU A 115 -8.44 -9.15 -30.82
N VAL A 116 -7.99 -10.37 -30.52
CA VAL A 116 -7.67 -11.38 -31.54
C VAL A 116 -8.90 -11.78 -32.33
N GLU A 117 -10.04 -12.01 -31.68
CA GLU A 117 -11.30 -12.33 -32.37
C GLU A 117 -11.79 -11.18 -33.25
N PHE A 118 -11.75 -9.94 -32.73
CA PHE A 118 -12.10 -8.75 -33.48
C PHE A 118 -11.24 -8.61 -34.75
N ASN A 119 -9.91 -8.78 -34.62
CA ASN A 119 -8.99 -8.71 -35.75
C ASN A 119 -9.26 -9.78 -36.80
N LYS A 120 -9.61 -11.01 -36.38
CA LYS A 120 -10.00 -12.09 -37.31
C LYS A 120 -11.28 -11.74 -38.08
N LEU A 121 -12.31 -11.26 -37.38
CA LEU A 121 -13.58 -10.86 -38.00
C LEU A 121 -13.38 -9.71 -38.99
N TRP A 122 -12.57 -8.73 -38.62
CA TRP A 122 -12.22 -7.60 -39.48
C TRP A 122 -11.50 -8.04 -40.77
N GLN A 123 -10.50 -8.93 -40.66
CA GLN A 123 -9.80 -9.48 -41.82
C GLN A 123 -10.75 -10.29 -42.73
N GLN A 124 -11.64 -11.11 -42.16
CA GLN A 124 -12.65 -11.85 -42.92
C GLN A 124 -13.57 -10.90 -43.70
N GLN A 125 -14.03 -9.81 -43.07
CA GLN A 125 -14.87 -8.82 -43.73
C GLN A 125 -14.14 -8.14 -44.90
N GLN A 126 -12.85 -7.78 -44.74
CA GLN A 126 -12.05 -7.22 -45.83
C GLN A 126 -11.89 -8.19 -47.01
N THR A 127 -11.63 -9.47 -46.73
CA THR A 127 -11.53 -10.49 -47.79
C THR A 127 -12.85 -10.73 -48.51
N ALA A 128 -13.98 -10.77 -47.79
CA ALA A 128 -15.31 -10.93 -48.38
C ALA A 128 -15.69 -9.75 -49.29
N VAL A 129 -15.34 -8.53 -48.87
CA VAL A 129 -15.59 -7.31 -49.66
C VAL A 129 -14.70 -7.23 -50.90
N THR A 130 -13.44 -7.68 -50.81
CA THR A 130 -12.51 -7.72 -51.96
C THR A 130 -13.01 -8.66 -53.06
N ILE A 131 -13.69 -9.75 -52.70
CA ILE A 131 -14.31 -10.70 -53.64
C ILE A 131 -15.58 -10.11 -54.31
N GLN A 132 -16.26 -9.15 -53.66
CA GLN A 132 -17.50 -8.54 -54.14
C GLN A 132 -17.32 -7.15 -54.79
N GLY A 133 -16.09 -6.64 -54.91
CA GLY A 133 -15.79 -5.46 -55.75
C GLY A 133 -16.35 -4.12 -55.26
N THR A 134 -16.55 -3.93 -53.96
CA THR A 134 -16.98 -2.64 -53.37
C THR A 134 -15.98 -2.17 -52.31
N THR A 135 -15.67 -0.88 -52.20
CA THR A 135 -14.65 -0.36 -51.26
C THR A 135 -15.27 0.02 -49.90
N VAL A 136 -14.76 -0.51 -48.77
CA VAL A 136 -15.18 -0.09 -47.41
C VAL A 136 -14.35 1.10 -46.92
N PRO A 137 -14.94 2.11 -46.24
CA PRO A 137 -14.18 3.19 -45.62
C PRO A 137 -13.39 2.69 -44.40
N SER A 138 -12.13 3.11 -44.30
CA SER A 138 -11.24 2.81 -43.16
C SER A 138 -11.82 3.34 -41.83
N PRO A 139 -11.67 2.63 -40.70
CA PRO A 139 -12.11 3.15 -39.40
C PRO A 139 -11.25 4.38 -39.05
N ARG A 140 -11.89 5.52 -38.83
CA ARG A 140 -11.24 6.70 -38.24
C ARG A 140 -10.91 6.40 -36.78
N THR A 141 -9.63 6.42 -36.44
CA THR A 141 -9.15 6.47 -35.06
C THR A 141 -9.57 7.81 -34.45
N THR A 142 -10.63 7.84 -33.66
CA THR A 142 -10.98 8.99 -32.84
C THR A 142 -9.99 9.07 -31.68
N HIS A 143 -8.94 9.86 -31.86
CA HIS A 143 -8.15 10.36 -30.74
C HIS A 143 -9.04 11.27 -29.90
N ILE A 144 -9.53 10.76 -28.77
CA ILE A 144 -10.14 11.58 -27.73
C ILE A 144 -8.97 12.21 -26.96
N PHE A 145 -8.61 13.43 -27.33
CA PHE A 145 -7.95 14.36 -26.41
C PHE A 145 -9.00 14.79 -25.38
N GLN A 146 -8.65 14.71 -24.09
CA GLN A 146 -9.28 15.52 -23.05
C GLN A 146 -8.17 16.14 -22.22
N ASP A 147 -8.23 17.47 -22.17
CA ASP A 147 -7.54 18.37 -21.24
C ASP A 147 -7.89 18.07 -19.76
#